data_AF-A0A930TQF3-F1
#
_entry.id   AF-A0A930TQF3-F1
#
_cell.length_a   1.000
_cell.length_b   1.000
_cell.length_c   1.000
_cell.angle_alpha   90.00
_cell.angle_beta   90.00
_cell.angle_gamma   90.00
#
_symmetry.space_group_name_H-M   'P 1'
#
loop_
_entity.id
_entity.type
_entity.pdbx_description
1 polymer ?
#
loop_
_entity_poly.entity_id
_entity_poly.type
_entity_poly.pdbx_seq_one_letter_code
_entity_poly.pdbx_strand_id
1 'polypeptide(L)'
;MKFVDEYRDGAIARDYAQAIASITTQPWTIMEICGGQTHSIVKFGLDQLLPTSMTLIHGPGCPVCVTAAEMIDQAIALAQRPDVILCSFGD
;
A
#
# COMPACT_ATOMS: atom_id res chain seq x y z
N MET A 1 6.89 -18.53 11.25
CA MET A 1 7.74 -18.04 10.14
C MET A 1 8.68 -17.01 10.73
N LYS A 2 9.99 -17.10 10.50
CA LYS A 2 10.97 -16.16 11.06
C LYS A 2 10.53 -14.71 10.73
N PHE A 3 10.63 -13.78 11.67
CA PHE A 3 10.20 -12.38 11.51
C PHE A 3 8.68 -12.09 11.53
N VAL A 4 7.80 -13.09 11.61
CA VAL A 4 6.36 -12.79 11.69
C VAL A 4 5.94 -12.41 13.10
N ASP A 5 6.32 -13.20 14.11
CA ASP A 5 5.84 -13.00 15.47
C ASP A 5 6.50 -11.77 16.12
N GLU A 6 7.78 -11.52 15.84
CA GLU A 6 8.53 -10.38 16.41
C GLU A 6 8.13 -9.01 15.84
N TYR A 7 7.70 -8.95 14.57
CA TYR A 7 7.25 -7.70 13.94
C TYR A 7 5.73 -7.53 13.92
N ARG A 8 4.96 -8.54 14.37
CA ARG A 8 3.50 -8.45 14.53
C ARG A 8 3.09 -8.44 16.01
N ASP A 9 3.82 -7.68 16.81
CA ASP A 9 3.50 -7.45 18.22
C ASP A 9 2.80 -6.09 18.40
N GLY A 10 1.57 -6.12 18.90
CA GLY A 10 0.77 -4.91 19.14
C GLY A 10 1.27 -4.05 20.31
N ALA A 11 2.00 -4.62 21.28
CA ALA A 11 2.65 -3.84 22.34
C ALA A 11 3.80 -3.02 21.76
N ILE A 12 4.68 -3.65 20.98
CA ILE A 12 5.77 -2.95 20.28
C ILE A 12 5.22 -1.85 19.37
N ALA A 13 4.13 -2.11 18.64
CA ALA A 13 3.49 -1.10 17.80
C ALA A 13 2.99 0.13 18.58
N ARG A 14 2.42 -0.08 19.78
CA ARG A 14 1.98 1.02 20.67
C ARG A 14 3.16 1.83 21.20
N ASP A 15 4.26 1.17 21.55
CA ASP A 15 5.47 1.85 22.03
C ASP A 15 6.04 2.77 20.93
N TYR A 16 6.07 2.30 19.67
CA TYR A 16 6.46 3.14 18.54
C TYR A 16 5.50 4.29 18.28
N ALA A 17 4.18 4.08 18.41
CA ALA A 17 3.22 5.16 18.25
C ALA A 17 3.41 6.27 19.30
N GLN A 18 3.70 5.90 20.55
CA GLN A 18 4.02 6.85 21.61
C GLN A 18 5.33 7.59 21.32
N ALA A 19 6.37 6.88 20.86
CA ALA A 19 7.63 7.48 20.47
C ALA A 19 7.44 8.50 19.33
N ILE A 20 6.68 8.13 18.29
CA ILE A 20 6.32 9.02 17.17
C ILE A 20 5.58 10.26 17.68
N ALA A 21 4.60 10.07 18.57
CA ALA A 21 3.87 11.18 19.17
C ALA A 21 4.80 12.14 19.94
N SER A 22 5.78 11.61 20.68
CA SER A 22 6.71 12.42 21.48
C SER A 22 7.69 13.27 20.65
N ILE A 23 8.04 12.83 19.44
CA ILE A 23 9.00 13.52 18.56
C ILE A 23 8.32 14.39 17.50
N THR A 24 7.00 14.28 17.35
CA THR A 24 6.26 15.04 16.34
C THR A 24 6.12 16.49 16.78
N THR A 25 6.89 17.38 16.15
CA THR A 25 6.96 18.81 16.50
C THR A 25 6.08 19.72 15.65
N GLN A 26 5.54 19.20 14.54
CA GLN A 26 4.74 19.94 13.57
C GLN A 26 3.82 18.98 12.81
N PRO A 27 2.81 19.50 12.08
CA PRO A 27 2.02 18.67 11.19
C PRO A 27 2.87 18.04 10.08
N TRP A 28 2.63 16.77 9.78
CA TRP A 28 3.31 16.04 8.72
C TRP A 28 2.30 15.41 7.76
N THR A 29 2.65 15.44 6.48
CA THR A 29 1.95 14.69 5.44
C THR A 29 2.91 13.66 4.87
N ILE A 30 2.58 12.38 5.03
CA ILE A 30 3.42 11.26 4.59
C ILE A 30 2.65 10.47 3.55
N MET A 31 3.26 10.27 2.38
CA MET A 31 2.69 9.45 1.32
C MET A 31 3.40 8.11 1.25
N GLU A 32 2.61 7.04 1.19
CA GLU A 32 3.08 5.71 0.78
C GLU A 32 2.64 5.41 -0.66
N ILE A 33 3.37 4.52 -1.35
CA ILE A 33 3.13 4.19 -2.77
C ILE A 33 3.20 2.66 -2.93
N CYS A 34 2.58 1.92 -2.03
CA CYS A 34 2.54 0.46 -2.05
C CYS A 34 1.19 -0.04 -1.54
N GLY A 35 0.40 -0.69 -2.41
CA GLY A 35 -0.90 -1.23 -2.01
C GLY A 35 -0.85 -2.19 -0.81
N GLY A 36 0.27 -2.90 -0.60
CA GLY A 36 0.48 -3.73 0.60
C GLY A 36 0.64 -2.91 1.89
N GLN A 37 1.26 -1.73 1.82
CA GLN A 37 1.33 -0.78 2.92
C GLN A 37 -0.04 -0.17 3.18
N THR A 38 -0.75 0.30 2.15
CA THR A 38 -2.15 0.75 2.26
C THR A 38 -3.00 -0.28 2.98
N HIS A 39 -2.95 -1.54 2.53
CA HIS A 39 -3.70 -2.64 3.13
C HIS A 39 -3.35 -2.84 4.59
N SER A 40 -2.06 -2.79 4.94
CA SER A 40 -1.61 -2.96 6.33
C SER A 40 -2.06 -1.81 7.23
N ILE A 41 -1.95 -0.56 6.76
CA ILE A 41 -2.39 0.65 7.48
C ILE A 41 -3.88 0.54 7.81
N VAL A 42 -4.71 0.27 6.82
CA VAL A 42 -6.18 0.17 6.99
C VAL A 42 -6.56 -1.04 7.84
N LYS A 43 -5.98 -2.21 7.55
CA LYS A 43 -6.29 -3.46 8.27
C LYS A 43 -6.00 -3.38 9.76
N PHE A 44 -4.92 -2.70 10.14
CA PHE A 44 -4.48 -2.58 11.53
C PHE A 44 -4.85 -1.24 12.17
N GLY A 45 -5.56 -0.35 11.45
CA GLY A 45 -5.96 0.97 11.96
C GLY A 45 -4.78 1.84 12.37
N LEU A 46 -3.65 1.76 11.65
CA LEU A 46 -2.43 2.50 12.03
C LEU A 46 -2.62 4.02 11.89
N ASP A 47 -3.49 4.46 10.99
CA ASP A 47 -3.92 5.85 10.84
C ASP A 47 -4.58 6.40 12.11
N GLN A 48 -5.30 5.56 12.85
CA GLN A 48 -5.93 5.91 14.13
C GLN A 48 -4.96 5.87 15.31
N LEU A 49 -3.86 5.13 15.16
CA LEU A 49 -2.83 4.98 16.20
C LEU A 49 -1.82 6.15 16.19
N LEU A 50 -1.63 6.79 15.04
CA LEU A 50 -0.71 7.91 14.88
C LEU A 50 -1.30 9.24 15.41
N PRO A 51 -0.45 10.24 15.73
CA PRO A 51 -0.90 11.56 16.14
C PRO A 51 -1.81 12.22 15.10
N THR A 52 -2.82 12.98 15.54
CA THR A 52 -3.74 13.71 14.65
C THR A 52 -3.07 14.80 13.81
N SER A 53 -1.86 15.22 14.19
CA SER A 53 -1.02 16.12 13.39
C SER A 53 -0.35 15.42 12.21
N MET A 54 -0.48 14.09 12.06
CA MET A 54 0.05 13.33 10.94
C MET A 54 -1.08 12.91 9.99
N THR A 55 -0.94 13.26 8.73
CA THR A 55 -1.81 12.83 7.64
C THR A 55 -1.10 11.79 6.80
N LEU A 56 -1.71 10.62 6.65
CA LEU A 56 -1.25 9.59 5.71
C LEU A 56 -1.97 9.76 4.37
N ILE A 57 -1.20 9.77 3.28
CA ILE A 57 -1.72 9.77 1.91
C ILE A 57 -1.41 8.43 1.25
N HIS A 58 -2.44 7.81 0.68
CA HIS A 58 -2.31 6.61 -0.13
C HIS A 58 -2.06 7.03 -1.58
N GLY A 59 -0.81 6.92 -2.01
CA GLY A 59 -0.37 7.26 -3.36
C GLY A 59 -0.74 6.19 -4.38
N PRO A 60 -0.34 6.39 -5.66
CA PRO A 60 -0.64 5.47 -6.75
C PRO A 60 0.25 4.21 -6.72
N GLY A 61 0.16 3.42 -5.64
CA GLY A 61 0.97 2.22 -5.39
C GLY A 61 0.45 0.92 -5.99
N CYS A 62 -0.56 0.99 -6.86
CA CYS A 62 -1.19 -0.16 -7.51
C CYS A 62 -0.78 -0.17 -8.99
N PRO A 63 0.12 -1.09 -9.42
CA PRO A 63 0.62 -1.10 -10.79
C PRO A 63 -0.48 -1.35 -11.81
N VAL A 64 -1.44 -2.22 -11.49
CA VAL A 64 -2.61 -2.50 -12.34
C VAL A 64 -3.46 -1.24 -12.52
N CYS A 65 -3.76 -0.54 -11.43
CA CYS A 65 -4.61 0.66 -11.42
C CYS A 65 -4.04 1.83 -12.24
N VAL A 66 -2.72 1.87 -12.45
CA VAL A 66 -2.03 2.90 -13.25
C VAL A 66 -1.62 2.39 -14.63
N THR A 67 -2.08 1.20 -15.05
CA THR A 67 -1.83 0.68 -16.39
C THR A 67 -2.43 1.63 -17.42
N ALA A 68 -1.62 2.07 -18.38
CA ALA A 68 -2.07 2.96 -19.44
C ALA A 68 -3.15 2.28 -20.30
N ALA A 69 -4.17 3.04 -20.70
CA ALA A 69 -5.29 2.51 -21.50
C ALA A 69 -4.80 1.92 -22.84
N GLU A 70 -3.79 2.56 -23.44
CA GLU A 70 -3.18 2.11 -24.69
C GLU A 70 -2.52 0.73 -24.56
N MET A 71 -2.01 0.38 -23.38
CA MET A 71 -1.45 -0.94 -23.12
C MET A 71 -2.55 -2.01 -23.07
N ILE A 72 -3.72 -1.66 -22.52
CA ILE A 72 -4.90 -2.54 -22.49
C ILE A 72 -5.41 -2.79 -23.91
N ASP A 73 -5.49 -1.74 -24.74
CA ASP A 73 -5.88 -1.88 -26.15
C ASP A 73 -4.94 -2.80 -26.93
N GLN A 74 -3.63 -2.67 -26.71
CA GLN A 74 -2.62 -3.56 -27.31
C GLN A 74 -2.80 -5.01 -26.85
N ALA A 75 -3.07 -5.23 -25.56
CA ALA A 75 -3.33 -6.56 -25.02
C ALA A 75 -4.59 -7.19 -25.66
N ILE A 76 -5.67 -6.42 -25.83
CA ILE A 76 -6.90 -6.88 -26.51
C ILE A 76 -6.60 -7.26 -27.97
N ALA A 77 -5.86 -6.42 -28.69
CA ALA A 77 -5.48 -6.71 -30.08
C ALA A 77 -4.64 -7.99 -30.20
N LEU A 78 -3.75 -8.25 -29.24
CA LEU A 78 -2.98 -9.49 -29.18
C LEU A 78 -3.86 -10.70 -28.89
N ALA A 79 -4.79 -10.60 -27.94
CA ALA A 79 -5.67 -11.70 -27.54
C ALA A 79 -6.64 -12.16 -28.65
N GLN A 80 -6.96 -11.29 -29.62
CA GLN A 80 -7.83 -11.63 -30.75
C GLN A 80 -7.14 -12.47 -31.83
N ARG A 81 -5.83 -12.67 -31.75
CA ARG A 81 -5.07 -13.43 -32.75
C ARG A 81 -5.25 -14.94 -32.54
N PRO A 82 -5.61 -15.72 -33.59
CA PRO A 82 -5.89 -17.15 -33.46
C PRO A 82 -4.75 -18.01 -32.90
N ASP A 83 -3.50 -17.52 -33.00
CA ASP A 83 -2.27 -18.20 -32.61
C ASP A 83 -1.69 -17.73 -31.26
N VAL A 84 -2.41 -16.90 -30.50
CA VAL A 84 -1.93 -16.28 -29.26
C VAL A 84 -2.71 -16.78 -28.05
N ILE A 85 -1.97 -17.14 -26.99
CA ILE A 85 -2.51 -17.27 -25.63
C ILE A 85 -1.98 -16.09 -24.82
N LEU A 86 -2.85 -15.15 -24.47
CA LEU A 86 -2.53 -14.03 -23.61
C LEU A 86 -2.80 -14.41 -22.14
N CYS A 87 -1.81 -14.18 -21.29
CA CYS A 87 -1.94 -14.35 -19.84
C CYS A 87 -1.93 -12.99 -19.15
N SER A 88 -2.76 -12.83 -18.12
CA SER A 88 -2.81 -11.66 -17.24
C SER A 88 -2.90 -12.11 -15.79
N PHE A 89 -2.58 -11.20 -14.86
CA PHE A 89 -3.05 -11.34 -13.49
C PHE A 89 -4.59 -11.22 -13.45
N GLY A 90 -5.20 -11.66 -12.36
CA GLY A 90 -6.66 -11.77 -12.23
C GLY A 90 -7.36 -10.49 -11.76
N ASP A 91 -6.61 -9.57 -11.18
CA ASP A 91 -7.01 -8.22 -10.78
C ASP A 91 -6.97 -7.23 -11.95
#